data_AF-A0A5D2LTD9-F1
#
_entry.id   AF-A0A5D2LTD9-F1
#
_cell.length_a   1.000
_cell.length_b   1.000
_cell.length_c   1.000
_cell.angle_alpha   90.00
_cell.angle_beta   90.00
_cell.angle_gamma   90.00
#
_symmetry.space_group_name_H-M   'P 1'
#
loop_
_entity.id
_entity.type
_entity.pdbx_description
1 polymer ?
#
loop_
_entity_poly.entity_id
_entity_poly.type
_entity_poly.pdbx_seq_one_letter_code
_entity_poly.pdbx_strand_id
1 'polypeptide(L)'
;MAHSSKIFCCFSFLFSTLSIIPLSHQLEQHPLDSLTPIEFIRVQAIVNQSHPTTTNDITFQYIGLNEPDKQALISWLQNHRTTPITAPPPRQAFVIARINHQTHELVVDLLYDNIVSDHIHHGFGYPLLTFEEQNGASQLVFNHAPFLAALNKRGLKVEEVICETFAIGWFGETKQNGRVVKVMCYYLDGTVNLYMRPIEAITVTVDLEAMKITHFRDRLVVPVPKAAGTDYRESEQKEPFGPELKGITVVQPDGPSFIIDGSRVRWANWDFHLSFDARVGPVVSLASIYDTEKQEFRRVMYRGFVSELFVPYMDLTEEWYYRTFFDAGEYGYGLCAVPLEPLRDCPANAVYMGAYVAAQNGMPIEMPNVFCIFERNAGDVMWRHTETMIPPDLITEVRPDMSLVVRMVSTVGNYDYINDWEFKQIGSIKVTVGLTGLLEVRGSKYTHKDQIDEEVYGTLLAENTLGAYHDHFITYHLDLDVDVIGRL
;
A
#
# COMPACT_ATOMS: atom_id res chain seq x y z
N MET A 1 -59.36 27.57 20.58
CA MET A 1 -58.68 27.83 21.85
C MET A 1 -57.27 27.28 21.74
N ALA A 2 -56.31 28.19 21.83
CA ALA A 2 -54.91 27.98 21.49
C ALA A 2 -54.17 27.18 22.56
N HIS A 3 -53.25 26.30 22.16
CA HIS A 3 -52.14 25.90 23.02
C HIS A 3 -50.81 26.33 22.40
N SER A 4 -50.16 27.19 23.17
CA SER A 4 -48.93 27.92 22.91
C SER A 4 -47.73 26.97 22.86
N SER A 5 -46.98 27.05 21.76
CA SER A 5 -45.60 26.56 21.67
C SER A 5 -44.68 27.57 22.35
N LYS A 6 -43.94 27.13 23.38
CA LYS A 6 -42.93 27.95 24.06
C LYS A 6 -41.57 27.72 23.38
N ILE A 7 -41.09 28.76 22.72
CA ILE A 7 -39.74 28.89 22.17
C ILE A 7 -38.76 29.02 23.34
N PHE A 8 -37.79 28.12 23.44
CA PHE A 8 -36.66 28.23 24.36
C PHE A 8 -35.54 28.99 23.63
N CYS A 9 -35.34 30.26 23.98
CA CYS A 9 -34.16 31.03 23.59
C CYS A 9 -32.98 30.62 24.47
N CYS A 10 -32.02 29.86 23.93
CA CYS A 10 -30.70 29.73 24.53
C CYS A 10 -29.80 30.86 24.01
N PHE A 11 -29.41 31.76 24.91
CA PHE A 11 -28.36 32.75 24.67
C PHE A 11 -27.00 32.05 24.63
N SER A 12 -26.36 31.96 23.46
CA SER A 12 -24.94 31.64 23.36
C SER A 12 -24.11 32.90 23.63
N PHE A 13 -23.42 32.93 24.76
CA PHE A 13 -22.34 33.89 25.01
C PHE A 13 -21.12 33.48 24.16
N LEU A 14 -20.78 34.29 23.16
CA LEU A 14 -19.50 34.24 22.47
C LEU A 14 -18.41 34.76 23.42
N PHE A 15 -17.71 33.86 24.10
CA PHE A 15 -16.38 34.17 24.64
C PHE A 15 -15.36 34.01 23.52
N SER A 16 -14.88 35.13 22.98
CA SER A 16 -13.69 35.14 22.13
C SER A 16 -12.46 34.90 23.00
N THR A 17 -12.10 33.63 23.19
CA THR A 17 -10.78 33.27 23.69
C THR A 17 -9.79 33.54 22.55
N LEU A 18 -9.00 34.62 22.67
CA LEU A 18 -7.77 34.77 21.91
C LEU A 18 -6.86 33.59 22.30
N SER A 19 -6.88 32.54 21.48
CA SER A 19 -5.88 31.49 21.53
C SER A 19 -4.57 32.13 21.08
N ILE A 20 -3.72 32.47 22.06
CA ILE A 20 -2.31 32.70 21.81
C ILE A 20 -1.77 31.37 21.31
N ILE A 21 -1.63 31.24 19.99
CA ILE A 21 -0.91 30.14 19.37
C ILE A 21 0.50 30.22 19.95
N PRO A 22 0.97 29.25 20.76
CA PRO A 22 2.38 29.22 21.09
C PRO A 22 3.11 29.10 19.75
N LEU A 23 4.11 29.96 19.50
CA LEU A 23 5.01 29.76 18.37
C LEU A 23 5.39 28.29 18.39
N SER A 24 4.92 27.53 17.40
CA SER A 24 5.35 26.16 17.26
C SER A 24 6.88 26.23 17.18
N HIS A 25 7.56 25.42 17.99
CA HIS A 25 8.83 24.90 17.51
C HIS A 25 8.49 24.34 16.12
N GLN A 26 8.91 25.03 15.06
CA GLN A 26 8.92 24.42 13.74
C GLN A 26 9.77 23.18 13.94
N LEU A 27 9.12 22.02 13.97
CA LEU A 27 9.81 20.75 14.02
C LEU A 27 10.68 20.76 12.77
N GLU A 28 11.99 20.77 12.96
CA GLU A 28 12.92 20.85 11.85
C GLU A 28 12.70 19.62 10.97
N GLN A 29 12.37 19.84 9.71
CA GLN A 29 12.02 18.78 8.76
C GLN A 29 13.23 17.86 8.61
N HIS A 30 13.06 16.59 8.93
CA HIS A 30 14.13 15.62 8.78
C HIS A 30 14.36 15.37 7.27
N PRO A 31 15.61 15.25 6.78
CA PRO A 31 15.87 15.09 5.35
C PRO A 31 15.19 13.88 4.70
N LEU A 32 14.87 12.85 5.49
CA LEU A 32 14.15 11.64 5.05
C LEU A 32 12.61 11.74 5.16
N ASP A 33 12.05 12.83 5.66
CA ASP A 33 10.60 12.98 5.75
C ASP A 33 9.96 12.85 4.37
N SER A 34 8.78 12.21 4.30
CA SER A 34 8.00 12.16 3.06
C SER A 34 7.71 13.57 2.53
N LEU A 35 7.48 13.68 1.22
CA LEU A 35 7.08 14.95 0.61
C LEU A 35 5.77 15.43 1.22
N THR A 36 5.73 16.70 1.60
CA THR A 36 4.53 17.35 2.11
C THR A 36 3.58 17.73 0.97
N PRO A 37 2.28 17.99 1.24
CA PRO A 37 1.34 18.43 0.20
C PRO A 37 1.80 19.69 -0.54
N ILE A 38 2.43 20.63 0.18
CA ILE A 38 2.98 21.86 -0.41
C ILE A 38 4.14 21.52 -1.36
N GLU A 39 4.99 20.57 -0.99
CA GLU A 39 6.08 20.10 -1.84
C GLU A 39 5.55 19.42 -3.12
N PHE A 40 4.52 18.57 -3.04
CA PHE A 40 3.87 18.00 -4.25
C PHE A 40 3.34 19.08 -5.19
N ILE A 41 2.61 20.07 -4.67
CA ILE A 41 2.10 21.21 -5.47
C ILE A 41 3.25 21.96 -6.14
N ARG A 42 4.36 22.16 -5.41
CA ARG A 42 5.55 22.86 -5.90
C ARG A 42 6.25 22.06 -7.00
N VAL A 43 6.43 20.75 -6.82
CA VAL A 43 6.97 19.84 -7.85
C VAL A 43 6.13 19.95 -9.13
N GLN A 44 4.81 19.82 -9.00
CA GLN A 44 3.90 19.88 -10.14
C GLN A 44 4.00 21.22 -10.88
N ALA A 45 4.03 22.33 -10.15
CA ALA A 45 4.18 23.66 -10.73
C ALA A 45 5.50 23.82 -11.50
N ILE A 46 6.62 23.36 -10.93
CA ILE A 46 7.94 23.44 -11.58
C ILE A 46 7.96 22.60 -12.86
N VAL A 47 7.46 21.36 -12.81
CA VAL A 47 7.44 20.48 -13.98
C VAL A 47 6.52 21.05 -15.07
N ASN A 48 5.32 21.52 -14.72
CA ASN A 48 4.39 22.13 -15.67
C ASN A 48 4.90 23.47 -16.24
N GLN A 49 5.75 24.20 -15.51
CA GLN A 49 6.39 25.41 -16.03
C GLN A 49 7.46 25.08 -17.08
N SER A 50 8.23 24.00 -16.86
CA SER A 50 9.22 23.52 -17.83
C SER A 50 8.56 22.85 -19.04
N HIS A 51 7.44 22.16 -18.81
CA HIS A 51 6.68 21.42 -19.81
C HIS A 51 5.20 21.86 -19.80
N PRO A 52 4.85 23.02 -20.40
CA PRO A 52 3.50 23.56 -20.33
C PRO A 52 2.43 22.58 -20.83
N THR A 53 1.39 22.36 -20.02
CA THR A 53 0.24 21.49 -20.32
C THR A 53 -0.59 21.97 -21.51
N THR A 54 -0.41 23.23 -21.93
CA THR A 54 -1.03 23.78 -23.14
C THR A 54 -0.43 23.26 -24.44
N THR A 55 0.81 22.75 -24.39
CA THR A 55 1.56 22.26 -25.54
C THR A 55 2.01 20.81 -25.41
N ASN A 56 1.96 20.25 -24.20
CA ASN A 56 2.40 18.90 -23.91
C ASN A 56 1.27 18.12 -23.22
N ASP A 57 1.14 16.84 -23.60
CA ASP A 57 0.40 15.88 -22.80
C ASP A 57 1.32 15.36 -21.69
N ILE A 58 0.95 15.60 -20.44
CA ILE A 58 1.75 15.23 -19.27
C ILE A 58 0.91 14.51 -18.24
N THR A 59 1.44 13.38 -17.79
CA THR A 59 0.93 12.63 -16.64
C THR A 59 2.07 12.26 -15.72
N PHE A 60 1.80 12.17 -14.43
CA PHE A 60 2.76 11.84 -13.38
C PHE A 60 2.47 10.43 -12.90
N GLN A 61 3.42 9.53 -13.11
CA GLN A 61 3.34 8.15 -12.65
C GLN A 61 3.97 8.02 -11.28
N TYR A 62 4.99 8.81 -10.96
CA TYR A 62 5.59 8.78 -9.64
C TYR A 62 6.08 10.16 -9.26
N ILE A 63 5.83 10.54 -8.01
CA ILE A 63 6.50 11.65 -7.33
C ILE A 63 6.84 11.14 -5.94
N GLY A 64 8.12 11.14 -5.60
CA GLY A 64 8.60 10.75 -4.28
C GLY A 64 9.87 11.51 -3.91
N LEU A 65 10.32 11.31 -2.68
CA LEU A 65 11.55 11.93 -2.20
C LEU A 65 12.73 11.40 -3.04
N ASN A 66 13.55 12.31 -3.60
CA ASN A 66 14.88 11.94 -4.05
C ASN A 66 15.77 11.91 -2.80
N GLU A 67 15.87 10.73 -2.19
CA GLU A 67 16.59 10.57 -0.91
C GLU A 67 18.03 11.11 -1.02
N PRO A 68 18.52 11.84 0.00
CA PRO A 68 19.89 12.32 -0.01
C PRO A 68 20.87 11.15 0.01
N ASP A 69 22.07 11.38 -0.53
CA ASP A 69 23.16 10.42 -0.42
C ASP A 69 23.40 10.02 1.05
N LYS A 70 23.61 8.72 1.28
CA LYS A 70 23.77 8.15 2.63
C LYS A 70 24.92 8.81 3.39
N GLN A 71 26.06 9.09 2.75
CA GLN A 71 27.19 9.72 3.42
C GLN A 71 26.90 11.18 3.77
N ALA A 72 26.23 11.91 2.89
CA ALA A 72 25.79 13.28 3.15
C ALA A 72 24.81 13.35 4.33
N LEU A 73 23.83 12.43 4.38
CA LEU A 73 22.88 12.36 5.49
C LEU A 73 23.57 12.02 6.82
N ILE A 74 24.43 11.00 6.84
CA ILE A 74 25.15 10.61 8.06
C ILE A 74 26.05 11.76 8.54
N SER A 75 26.74 12.44 7.62
CA SER A 75 27.57 13.60 7.95
C SER A 75 26.73 14.75 8.51
N TRP A 76 25.54 15.00 7.97
CA TRP A 76 24.62 15.97 8.54
C TRP A 76 24.20 15.58 9.95
N LEU A 77 23.71 14.35 10.17
CA LEU A 77 23.27 13.86 11.48
C LEU A 77 24.35 13.99 12.58
N GLN A 78 25.60 13.73 12.25
CA GLN A 78 26.73 13.87 13.19
C GLN A 78 27.00 15.33 13.55
N ASN A 79 27.11 16.21 12.55
CA ASN A 79 27.45 17.61 12.77
C ASN A 79 26.30 18.41 13.37
N HIS A 80 25.05 18.05 13.05
CA HIS A 80 23.87 18.75 13.54
C HIS A 80 23.68 18.56 15.06
N ARG A 81 24.16 17.43 15.61
CA ARG A 81 24.23 17.21 17.07
C ARG A 81 25.21 18.14 17.78
N THR A 82 26.35 18.46 17.14
CA THR A 82 27.41 19.29 17.75
C THR A 82 27.26 20.77 17.42
N THR A 83 26.69 21.08 16.26
CA THR A 83 26.59 22.43 15.69
C THR A 83 25.26 22.57 14.95
N PRO A 84 24.18 23.04 15.59
CA PRO A 84 22.82 23.10 15.02
C PRO A 84 22.64 24.01 13.80
N ILE A 85 23.73 24.57 13.26
CA ILE A 85 23.74 25.52 12.13
C ILE A 85 24.11 24.80 10.82
N THR A 86 24.39 23.48 10.84
CA THR A 86 24.69 22.75 9.60
C THR A 86 23.47 22.65 8.70
N ALA A 87 23.60 23.19 7.49
CA ALA A 87 22.55 23.10 6.48
C ALA A 87 22.23 21.63 6.16
N PRO A 88 20.94 21.27 6.06
CA PRO A 88 20.53 19.93 5.64
C PRO A 88 20.94 19.64 4.20
N PRO A 89 21.03 18.35 3.81
CA PRO A 89 21.15 17.97 2.41
C PRO A 89 20.02 18.60 1.55
N PRO A 90 20.24 18.80 0.24
CA PRO A 90 19.23 19.35 -0.66
C PRO A 90 17.91 18.57 -0.58
N ARG A 91 16.81 19.30 -0.44
CA ARG A 91 15.46 18.73 -0.45
C ARG A 91 15.00 18.59 -1.90
N GLN A 92 15.00 17.36 -2.40
CA GLN A 92 14.76 17.07 -3.82
C GLN A 92 13.64 16.04 -3.99
N ALA A 93 12.89 16.15 -5.08
CA ALA A 93 11.90 15.15 -5.48
C ALA A 93 12.37 14.41 -6.74
N PHE A 94 12.17 13.10 -6.77
CA PHE A 94 12.31 12.29 -7.98
C PHE A 94 10.93 12.10 -8.60
N VAL A 95 10.83 12.38 -9.90
CA VAL A 95 9.57 12.34 -10.64
C VAL A 95 9.74 11.44 -11.84
N ILE A 96 8.80 10.51 -12.02
CA ILE A 96 8.63 9.80 -13.28
C ILE A 96 7.34 10.31 -13.92
N ALA A 97 7.48 10.97 -15.08
CA ALA A 97 6.38 11.54 -15.83
C ALA A 97 6.34 10.99 -17.26
N ARG A 98 5.15 10.82 -17.81
CA ARG A 98 4.94 10.58 -19.24
C ARG A 98 4.66 11.93 -19.90
N ILE A 99 5.57 12.38 -20.76
CA ILE A 99 5.46 13.64 -21.51
C ILE A 99 5.46 13.30 -23.00
N ASN A 100 4.37 13.60 -23.70
CA ASN A 100 4.19 13.29 -25.13
C ASN A 100 4.55 11.84 -25.48
N HIS A 101 4.09 10.89 -24.65
CA HIS A 101 4.35 9.46 -24.76
C HIS A 101 5.82 9.03 -24.58
N GLN A 102 6.66 9.86 -23.94
CA GLN A 102 8.01 9.51 -23.51
C GLN A 102 8.09 9.48 -21.98
N THR A 103 8.88 8.55 -21.43
CA THR A 103 9.11 8.49 -19.98
C THR A 103 10.27 9.40 -19.62
N HIS A 104 10.00 10.41 -18.81
CA HIS A 104 10.98 11.33 -18.25
C HIS A 104 11.24 10.99 -16.79
N GLU A 105 12.52 10.94 -16.42
CA GLU A 105 13.03 10.84 -15.06
C GLU A 105 13.58 12.23 -14.69
N LEU A 106 12.87 12.93 -13.81
CA LEU A 106 13.20 14.29 -13.41
C LEU A 106 13.68 14.30 -11.95
N VAL A 107 14.66 15.14 -11.66
CA VAL A 107 15.01 15.52 -10.30
C VAL A 107 14.70 17.00 -10.12
N VAL A 108 13.83 17.31 -9.17
CA VAL A 108 13.37 18.69 -8.88
C VAL A 108 13.98 19.13 -7.56
N ASP A 109 14.68 20.26 -7.56
CA ASP A 109 15.19 20.90 -6.35
C ASP A 109 14.16 21.88 -5.79
N LEU A 110 13.70 21.61 -4.57
CA LEU A 110 12.65 22.38 -3.92
C LEU A 110 13.18 23.62 -3.20
N LEU A 111 14.49 23.79 -3.05
CA LEU A 111 15.04 25.02 -2.50
C LEU A 111 15.15 26.10 -3.58
N TYR A 112 15.60 25.71 -4.78
CA TYR A 112 15.88 26.62 -5.89
C TYR A 112 14.80 26.69 -6.98
N ASP A 113 13.72 25.92 -6.85
CA ASP A 113 12.60 25.89 -7.80
C ASP A 113 13.00 25.55 -9.23
N ASN A 114 13.85 24.54 -9.41
CA ASN A 114 14.32 24.15 -10.72
C ASN A 114 14.45 22.63 -10.89
N ILE A 115 14.39 22.21 -12.16
CA ILE A 115 14.72 20.84 -12.56
C ILE A 115 16.25 20.76 -12.69
N VAL A 116 16.88 19.94 -11.85
CA VAL A 116 18.35 19.76 -11.85
C VAL A 116 18.78 18.61 -12.75
N SER A 117 17.86 17.71 -13.09
CA SER A 117 18.07 16.63 -14.06
C SER A 117 16.76 16.31 -14.78
N ASP A 118 16.81 16.14 -16.10
CA ASP A 118 15.73 15.67 -16.95
C ASP A 118 16.31 14.64 -17.93
N HIS A 119 16.01 13.37 -17.72
CA HIS A 119 16.50 12.25 -18.51
C HIS A 119 15.34 11.50 -19.16
N ILE A 120 15.44 11.23 -20.46
CA ILE A 120 14.46 10.39 -21.16
C ILE A 120 14.89 8.93 -21.04
N HIS A 121 14.05 8.09 -20.42
CA HIS A 121 14.29 6.66 -20.34
C HIS A 121 14.11 6.00 -21.73
N HIS A 122 15.21 5.50 -22.28
CA HIS A 122 15.26 4.79 -23.56
C HIS A 122 15.33 3.26 -23.41
N GLY A 123 15.38 2.75 -22.18
CA GLY A 123 15.48 1.32 -21.89
C GLY A 123 14.16 0.56 -22.07
N PHE A 124 14.15 -0.69 -21.61
CA PHE A 124 12.93 -1.48 -21.52
C PHE A 124 12.09 -1.08 -20.29
N GLY A 125 10.83 -1.49 -20.29
CA GLY A 125 9.88 -1.25 -19.19
C GLY A 125 9.16 0.09 -19.28
N TYR A 126 8.04 0.16 -18.58
CA TYR A 126 7.20 1.34 -18.44
C TYR A 126 7.03 1.66 -16.95
N PRO A 127 6.73 2.92 -16.60
CA PRO A 127 6.41 3.28 -15.22
C PRO A 127 5.09 2.66 -14.76
N LEU A 128 4.92 2.67 -13.45
CA LEU A 128 3.71 2.26 -12.74
C LEU A 128 2.44 2.86 -13.35
N LEU A 129 1.34 2.12 -13.26
CA LEU A 129 0.04 2.51 -13.78
C LEU A 129 -0.62 3.53 -12.86
N THR A 130 -1.21 4.59 -13.41
CA THR A 130 -2.08 5.49 -12.63
C THR A 130 -3.47 4.87 -12.46
N PHE A 131 -4.20 5.23 -11.41
CA PHE A 131 -5.59 4.76 -11.28
C PHE A 131 -6.48 5.33 -12.38
N GLU A 132 -6.24 6.58 -12.80
CA GLU A 132 -7.04 7.26 -13.81
C GLU A 132 -6.90 6.62 -15.19
N GLU A 133 -5.71 6.16 -15.61
CA GLU A 133 -5.56 5.48 -16.89
C GLU A 133 -6.11 4.05 -16.86
N GLN A 134 -5.99 3.35 -15.72
CA GLN A 134 -6.60 2.04 -15.51
C GLN A 134 -8.13 2.12 -15.58
N ASN A 135 -8.71 3.12 -14.91
CA ASN A 135 -10.14 3.42 -14.99
C ASN A 135 -10.53 3.82 -16.42
N GLY A 136 -9.76 4.66 -17.09
CA GLY A 136 -10.03 5.04 -18.48
C GLY A 136 -10.05 3.83 -19.43
N ALA A 137 -9.06 2.96 -19.31
CA ALA A 137 -8.91 1.77 -20.15
C ALA A 137 -10.00 0.71 -19.91
N SER A 138 -10.32 0.43 -18.64
CA SER A 138 -11.36 -0.55 -18.28
C SER A 138 -12.75 -0.12 -18.75
N GLN A 139 -13.00 1.18 -18.87
CA GLN A 139 -14.29 1.70 -19.33
C GLN A 139 -14.50 1.64 -20.86
N LEU A 140 -13.43 1.46 -21.66
CA LEU A 140 -13.53 1.45 -23.12
C LEU A 140 -14.45 0.34 -23.64
N VAL A 141 -14.51 -0.79 -22.93
CA VAL A 141 -15.27 -1.98 -23.36
C VAL A 141 -16.77 -1.72 -23.39
N PHE A 142 -17.29 -0.82 -22.56
CA PHE A 142 -18.72 -0.50 -22.49
C PHE A 142 -19.23 0.26 -23.73
N ASN A 143 -18.33 0.82 -24.55
CA ASN A 143 -18.65 1.40 -25.85
C ASN A 143 -18.21 0.52 -27.03
N HIS A 144 -17.72 -0.69 -26.76
CA HIS A 144 -17.18 -1.58 -27.78
C HIS A 144 -18.24 -2.59 -28.24
N ALA A 145 -18.81 -2.39 -29.44
CA ALA A 145 -19.90 -3.23 -29.95
C ALA A 145 -19.62 -4.75 -29.94
N PRO A 146 -18.41 -5.24 -30.28
CA PRO A 146 -18.07 -6.66 -30.14
C PRO A 146 -18.16 -7.19 -28.70
N PHE A 147 -17.76 -6.39 -27.70
CA PHE A 147 -17.86 -6.77 -26.29
C PHE A 147 -19.32 -6.83 -25.83
N LEU A 148 -20.12 -5.81 -26.17
CA LEU A 148 -21.55 -5.80 -25.86
C LEU A 148 -22.29 -7.00 -26.49
N ALA A 149 -21.92 -7.39 -27.71
CA ALA A 149 -22.44 -8.59 -28.35
C ALA A 149 -22.02 -9.88 -27.59
N ALA A 150 -20.80 -9.93 -27.07
CA ALA A 150 -20.31 -11.06 -26.26
C ALA A 150 -21.03 -11.19 -24.90
N LEU A 151 -21.40 -10.06 -24.27
CA LEU A 151 -22.24 -10.04 -23.07
C LEU A 151 -23.67 -10.52 -23.37
N ASN A 152 -24.27 -10.01 -24.45
CA ASN A 152 -25.61 -10.43 -24.89
C ASN A 152 -25.67 -11.93 -25.23
N LYS A 153 -24.64 -12.47 -25.88
CA LYS A 153 -24.48 -13.91 -26.16
C LYS A 153 -24.49 -14.76 -24.88
N ARG A 154 -24.05 -14.20 -23.76
CA ARG A 154 -24.03 -14.84 -22.42
C ARG A 154 -25.28 -14.53 -21.59
N GLY A 155 -26.18 -13.67 -22.09
CA GLY A 155 -27.36 -13.21 -21.35
C GLY A 155 -27.02 -12.32 -20.15
N LEU A 156 -25.88 -11.64 -20.17
CA LEU A 156 -25.42 -10.79 -19.07
C LEU A 156 -25.91 -9.35 -19.24
N LYS A 157 -26.29 -8.73 -18.13
CA LYS A 157 -26.68 -7.32 -18.04
C LYS A 157 -25.44 -6.45 -18.00
N VAL A 158 -25.36 -5.42 -18.84
CA VAL A 158 -24.15 -4.57 -18.95
C VAL A 158 -23.92 -3.79 -17.65
N GLU A 159 -24.98 -3.35 -17.00
CA GLU A 159 -24.96 -2.60 -15.74
C GLU A 159 -24.43 -3.39 -14.53
N GLU A 160 -24.35 -4.72 -14.65
CA GLU A 160 -23.83 -5.63 -13.62
C GLU A 160 -22.39 -6.08 -13.93
N VAL A 161 -21.76 -5.51 -14.96
CA VAL A 161 -20.39 -5.85 -15.37
C VAL A 161 -19.42 -4.79 -14.83
N ILE A 162 -18.41 -5.25 -14.10
CA ILE A 162 -17.25 -4.44 -13.71
C ILE A 162 -16.03 -4.99 -14.43
N CYS A 163 -15.12 -4.10 -14.84
CA CYS A 163 -13.87 -4.49 -15.48
C CYS A 163 -12.68 -3.80 -14.82
N GLU A 164 -11.53 -4.45 -14.85
CA GLU A 164 -10.26 -3.95 -14.36
C GLU A 164 -9.14 -4.24 -15.36
N THR A 165 -7.97 -3.65 -15.14
CA THR A 165 -6.82 -3.75 -16.05
C THR A 165 -5.67 -4.55 -15.45
N PHE A 166 -5.13 -5.46 -16.24
CA PHE A 166 -3.97 -6.27 -15.88
C PHE A 166 -2.76 -5.88 -16.72
N ALA A 167 -1.63 -5.68 -16.04
CA ALA A 167 -0.32 -5.68 -16.67
C ALA A 167 -0.08 -7.02 -17.38
N ILE A 168 0.72 -7.00 -18.45
CA ILE A 168 0.86 -8.16 -19.35
C ILE A 168 2.30 -8.67 -19.46
N GLY A 169 3.23 -8.12 -18.70
CA GLY A 169 4.64 -8.51 -18.75
C GLY A 169 5.28 -8.40 -20.15
N TRP A 170 6.22 -9.31 -20.43
CA TRP A 170 6.96 -9.40 -21.69
C TRP A 170 7.23 -10.87 -22.03
N PHE A 171 7.03 -11.27 -23.29
CA PHE A 171 7.04 -12.67 -23.72
C PHE A 171 7.96 -12.93 -24.94
N GLY A 172 8.99 -12.11 -25.14
CA GLY A 172 10.00 -12.30 -26.20
C GLY A 172 9.68 -11.58 -27.51
N GLU A 173 8.62 -10.79 -27.56
CA GLU A 173 8.26 -10.00 -28.72
C GLU A 173 9.34 -8.94 -29.08
N THR A 174 9.54 -8.74 -30.39
CA THR A 174 10.62 -7.89 -30.94
C THR A 174 10.23 -6.43 -31.13
N LYS A 175 8.94 -6.09 -30.95
CA LYS A 175 8.39 -4.77 -31.22
C LYS A 175 7.67 -4.21 -29.99
N GLN A 176 8.22 -3.17 -29.39
CA GLN A 176 7.50 -2.31 -28.45
C GLN A 176 6.46 -1.51 -29.23
N ASN A 177 5.25 -2.03 -29.36
CA ASN A 177 4.14 -1.25 -29.91
C ASN A 177 3.17 -0.91 -28.77
N GLY A 178 3.63 0.02 -27.94
CA GLY A 178 2.79 0.73 -26.97
C GLY A 178 2.82 0.14 -25.56
N ARG A 179 2.42 0.99 -24.62
CA ARG A 179 2.17 0.65 -23.22
C ARG A 179 0.77 0.04 -23.16
N VAL A 180 0.69 -1.27 -23.06
CA VAL A 180 -0.57 -2.03 -23.22
C VAL A 180 -0.97 -2.77 -21.96
N VAL A 181 -2.28 -2.89 -21.75
CA VAL A 181 -2.89 -3.67 -20.67
C VAL A 181 -3.95 -4.61 -21.23
N LYS A 182 -4.26 -5.67 -20.49
CA LYS A 182 -5.45 -6.49 -20.73
C LYS A 182 -6.60 -5.99 -19.87
N VAL A 183 -7.82 -6.00 -20.38
CA VAL A 183 -9.04 -5.72 -19.59
C VAL A 183 -9.74 -7.04 -19.30
N MET A 184 -9.95 -7.32 -18.01
CA MET A 184 -10.72 -8.46 -17.50
C MET A 184 -12.02 -7.96 -16.89
N CYS A 185 -13.11 -8.72 -17.04
CA CYS A 185 -14.43 -8.32 -16.56
C CYS A 185 -15.09 -9.40 -15.70
N TYR A 186 -15.91 -8.96 -14.77
CA TYR A 186 -16.61 -9.76 -13.76
C TYR A 186 -18.08 -9.39 -13.72
N TYR A 187 -18.88 -10.24 -13.08
CA TYR A 187 -20.33 -10.08 -13.03
C TYR A 187 -20.85 -10.03 -11.59
N LEU A 188 -21.55 -8.97 -11.22
CA LEU A 188 -22.01 -8.71 -9.85
C LEU A 188 -23.29 -9.47 -9.50
N ASP A 189 -24.38 -9.29 -10.27
CA ASP A 189 -25.75 -9.79 -10.07
C ASP A 189 -25.93 -10.79 -8.91
N GLY A 190 -26.15 -10.25 -7.71
CA GLY A 190 -26.37 -10.98 -6.47
C GLY A 190 -25.21 -11.04 -5.46
N THR A 191 -24.04 -10.46 -5.74
CA THR A 191 -22.92 -10.35 -4.79
C THR A 191 -22.01 -9.17 -5.11
N VAL A 192 -21.30 -8.63 -4.12
CA VAL A 192 -20.19 -7.69 -4.34
C VAL A 192 -18.85 -8.38 -4.57
N ASN A 193 -18.77 -9.70 -4.35
CA ASN A 193 -17.55 -10.47 -4.56
C ASN A 193 -17.36 -10.78 -6.05
N LEU A 194 -16.97 -9.75 -6.80
CA LEU A 194 -16.79 -9.81 -8.25
C LEU A 194 -15.69 -10.82 -8.65
N TYR A 195 -14.62 -10.94 -7.86
CA TYR A 195 -13.50 -11.85 -8.12
C TYR A 195 -13.91 -13.33 -8.14
N MET A 196 -15.04 -13.68 -7.52
CA MET A 196 -15.62 -15.02 -7.61
C MET A 196 -16.43 -15.27 -8.89
N ARG A 197 -16.65 -14.24 -9.73
CA ARG A 197 -17.58 -14.28 -10.87
C ARG A 197 -16.96 -13.72 -12.16
N PRO A 198 -15.82 -14.26 -12.62
CA PRO A 198 -15.16 -13.84 -13.85
C PRO A 198 -16.02 -14.12 -15.10
N ILE A 199 -15.96 -13.21 -16.07
CA ILE A 199 -16.51 -13.40 -17.41
C ILE A 199 -15.40 -14.00 -18.29
N GLU A 200 -15.31 -15.32 -18.26
CA GLU A 200 -14.20 -16.04 -18.87
C GLU A 200 -14.20 -16.05 -20.40
N ALA A 201 -12.99 -16.28 -20.92
CA ALA A 201 -12.66 -16.44 -22.34
C ALA A 201 -12.96 -15.23 -23.25
N ILE A 202 -13.01 -14.04 -22.65
CA ILE A 202 -12.94 -12.77 -23.36
C ILE A 202 -11.57 -12.16 -23.10
N THR A 203 -10.85 -11.83 -24.15
CA THR A 203 -9.60 -11.08 -24.10
C THR A 203 -9.79 -9.72 -24.75
N VAL A 204 -9.43 -8.66 -24.04
CA VAL A 204 -9.40 -7.30 -24.57
C VAL A 204 -8.02 -6.71 -24.29
N THR A 205 -7.37 -6.15 -25.30
CA THR A 205 -6.10 -5.44 -25.16
C THR A 205 -6.31 -3.96 -25.46
N VAL A 206 -5.80 -3.11 -24.58
CA VAL A 206 -5.87 -1.66 -24.69
C VAL A 206 -4.46 -1.10 -24.79
N ASP A 207 -4.26 -0.16 -25.71
CA ASP A 207 -3.08 0.71 -25.78
C ASP A 207 -3.38 1.96 -24.95
N LEU A 208 -2.62 2.16 -23.87
CA LEU A 208 -2.81 3.25 -22.92
C LEU A 208 -2.40 4.61 -23.48
N GLU A 209 -1.48 4.66 -24.44
CA GLU A 209 -1.06 5.94 -25.03
C GLU A 209 -2.13 6.48 -25.98
N ALA A 210 -2.71 5.57 -26.78
CA ALA A 210 -3.79 5.93 -27.68
C ALA A 210 -5.19 5.83 -27.03
N MET A 211 -5.24 5.41 -25.77
CA MET A 211 -6.45 5.06 -25.00
C MET A 211 -7.52 4.36 -25.84
N LYS A 212 -7.14 3.25 -26.49
CA LYS A 212 -8.00 2.53 -27.44
C LYS A 212 -7.84 1.02 -27.34
N ILE A 213 -8.95 0.31 -27.59
CA ILE A 213 -8.93 -1.14 -27.78
C ILE A 213 -8.19 -1.46 -29.09
N THR A 214 -7.12 -2.24 -29.00
CA THR A 214 -6.31 -2.68 -30.14
C THR A 214 -6.56 -4.13 -30.52
N HIS A 215 -7.04 -4.93 -29.57
CA HIS A 215 -7.41 -6.33 -29.81
C HIS A 215 -8.63 -6.72 -28.99
N PHE A 216 -9.51 -7.50 -29.60
CA PHE A 216 -10.68 -8.10 -28.95
C PHE A 216 -10.83 -9.53 -29.44
N ARG A 217 -11.07 -10.46 -28.51
CA ARG A 217 -11.32 -11.87 -28.82
C ARG A 217 -12.30 -12.48 -27.82
N ASP A 218 -13.43 -12.98 -28.31
CA ASP A 218 -14.37 -13.85 -27.57
C ASP A 218 -14.20 -15.29 -28.06
N ARG A 219 -13.48 -16.14 -27.32
CA ARG A 219 -13.12 -17.50 -27.79
C ARG A 219 -14.22 -18.51 -27.58
N LEU A 220 -14.83 -18.53 -26.40
CA LEU A 220 -15.78 -19.55 -25.97
C LEU A 220 -16.70 -19.01 -24.88
N VAL A 221 -17.86 -19.62 -24.71
CA VAL A 221 -18.81 -19.25 -23.65
C VAL A 221 -18.60 -20.19 -22.47
N VAL A 222 -18.10 -19.64 -21.36
CA VAL A 222 -18.02 -20.34 -20.07
C VAL A 222 -19.19 -19.89 -19.19
N PRO A 223 -19.83 -20.80 -18.44
CA PRO A 223 -20.77 -20.40 -17.40
C PRO A 223 -20.11 -19.47 -16.38
N VAL A 224 -20.75 -18.34 -16.09
CA VAL A 224 -20.33 -17.47 -14.97
C VAL A 224 -20.67 -18.18 -13.65
N PRO A 225 -19.74 -18.27 -12.68
CA PRO A 225 -20.03 -18.83 -11.36
C PRO A 225 -21.25 -18.19 -10.67
N LYS A 226 -21.86 -18.96 -9.78
CA LYS A 226 -23.03 -18.50 -8.99
C LYS A 226 -22.59 -17.48 -7.94
N ALA A 227 -23.43 -16.47 -7.67
CA ALA A 227 -23.24 -15.49 -6.60
C ALA A 227 -23.61 -16.01 -5.20
N ALA A 228 -24.40 -17.07 -5.13
CA ALA A 228 -24.89 -17.58 -3.85
C ALA A 228 -23.73 -18.08 -2.99
N GLY A 229 -23.60 -17.54 -1.77
CA GLY A 229 -22.57 -17.94 -0.81
C GLY A 229 -21.20 -17.28 -1.02
N THR A 230 -21.08 -16.26 -1.87
CA THR A 230 -19.80 -15.58 -2.14
C THR A 230 -19.68 -14.20 -1.49
N ASP A 231 -20.78 -13.56 -1.05
CA ASP A 231 -20.70 -12.26 -0.38
C ASP A 231 -19.95 -12.43 0.95
N TYR A 232 -19.05 -11.50 1.26
CA TYR A 232 -18.19 -11.55 2.46
C TYR A 232 -18.63 -10.57 3.54
N ARG A 233 -19.61 -9.69 3.26
CA ARG A 233 -20.06 -8.69 4.22
C ARG A 233 -20.99 -9.34 5.22
N GLU A 234 -20.70 -9.14 6.50
CA GLU A 234 -21.50 -9.66 7.62
C GLU A 234 -22.98 -9.26 7.50
N SER A 235 -23.28 -8.04 7.02
CA SER A 235 -24.63 -7.52 6.84
C SER A 235 -25.49 -8.32 5.83
N GLU A 236 -24.85 -9.05 4.91
CA GLU A 236 -25.53 -9.86 3.89
C GLU A 236 -25.60 -11.35 4.25
N GLN A 237 -24.92 -11.75 5.33
CA GLN A 237 -24.91 -13.14 5.79
C GLN A 237 -26.21 -13.51 6.51
N LYS A 238 -26.49 -14.82 6.56
CA LYS A 238 -27.64 -15.39 7.23
C LYS A 238 -27.20 -16.39 8.30
N GLU A 239 -27.99 -16.49 9.36
CA GLU A 239 -27.82 -17.47 10.44
C GLU A 239 -27.68 -18.92 9.92
N PRO A 240 -26.96 -19.80 10.64
CA PRO A 240 -26.33 -19.54 11.94
C PRO A 240 -24.95 -18.86 11.84
N PHE A 241 -24.73 -17.81 12.63
CA PHE A 241 -23.38 -17.29 12.84
C PHE A 241 -22.54 -18.22 13.74
N GLY A 242 -21.21 -18.09 13.62
CA GLY A 242 -20.24 -18.88 14.39
C GLY A 242 -20.29 -18.60 15.89
N PRO A 243 -19.45 -19.29 16.69
CA PRO A 243 -19.46 -19.13 18.13
C PRO A 243 -19.17 -17.69 18.55
N GLU A 244 -20.03 -17.13 19.40
CA GLU A 244 -19.83 -15.79 19.96
C GLU A 244 -18.57 -15.75 20.82
N LEU A 245 -17.70 -14.77 20.54
CA LEU A 245 -16.48 -14.52 21.32
C LEU A 245 -16.74 -13.43 22.35
N LYS A 246 -16.22 -13.61 23.56
CA LYS A 246 -16.24 -12.56 24.58
C LYS A 246 -15.26 -11.45 24.18
N GLY A 247 -15.69 -10.19 24.29
CA GLY A 247 -14.85 -9.04 24.00
C GLY A 247 -13.60 -8.95 24.89
N ILE A 248 -12.50 -8.48 24.30
CA ILE A 248 -11.23 -8.18 24.98
C ILE A 248 -10.78 -6.78 24.58
N THR A 249 -10.13 -6.05 25.49
CA THR A 249 -9.56 -4.73 25.20
C THR A 249 -8.21 -4.57 25.88
N VAL A 250 -7.33 -3.79 25.25
CA VAL A 250 -6.01 -3.41 25.78
C VAL A 250 -6.11 -1.95 26.22
N VAL A 251 -5.71 -1.67 27.47
CA VAL A 251 -5.78 -0.33 28.06
C VAL A 251 -4.39 0.12 28.49
N GLN A 252 -4.01 1.34 28.13
CA GLN A 252 -2.77 1.99 28.54
C GLN A 252 -3.12 3.24 29.37
N PRO A 253 -3.31 3.12 30.70
CA PRO A 253 -3.86 4.19 31.52
C PRO A 253 -2.97 5.45 31.54
N ASP A 254 -1.67 5.27 31.38
CA ASP A 254 -0.67 6.34 31.39
C ASP A 254 -0.26 6.78 29.97
N GLY A 255 -0.98 6.32 28.95
CA GLY A 255 -0.65 6.54 27.54
C GLY A 255 0.34 5.50 26.98
N PRO A 256 0.66 5.60 25.67
CA PRO A 256 1.64 4.71 25.04
C PRO A 256 3.06 5.00 25.52
N SER A 257 3.91 3.97 25.55
CA SER A 257 5.34 4.13 25.91
C SER A 257 6.19 4.64 24.73
N PHE A 258 5.61 4.77 23.54
CA PHE A 258 6.27 5.34 22.38
C PHE A 258 5.95 6.83 22.22
N ILE A 259 6.92 7.57 21.69
CA ILE A 259 6.78 8.98 21.33
C ILE A 259 6.99 9.10 19.82
N ILE A 260 6.09 9.85 19.17
CA ILE A 260 6.17 10.21 17.76
C ILE A 260 6.42 11.71 17.67
N ASP A 261 7.63 12.09 17.24
CA ASP A 261 8.02 13.48 16.99
C ASP A 261 8.18 13.66 15.47
N GLY A 262 7.11 14.10 14.80
CA GLY A 262 7.04 14.10 13.34
C GLY A 262 7.11 12.67 12.80
N SER A 263 8.16 12.36 12.04
CA SER A 263 8.41 11.01 11.50
C SER A 263 9.34 10.17 12.38
N ARG A 264 9.86 10.71 13.51
CA ARG A 264 10.76 9.99 14.40
C ARG A 264 9.97 9.25 15.48
N VAL A 265 10.22 7.96 15.63
CA VAL A 265 9.59 7.08 16.60
C VAL A 265 10.62 6.62 17.61
N ARG A 266 10.32 6.84 18.90
CA ARG A 266 11.12 6.36 20.03
C ARG A 266 10.28 5.47 20.91
N TRP A 267 10.76 4.26 21.17
CA TRP A 267 10.03 3.29 21.99
C TRP A 267 11.00 2.37 22.72
N ALA A 268 10.83 2.23 24.04
CA ALA A 268 11.75 1.47 24.89
C ALA A 268 13.22 1.87 24.63
N ASN A 269 14.02 0.97 24.05
CA ASN A 269 15.41 1.20 23.67
C ASN A 269 15.59 1.47 22.16
N TRP A 270 14.53 1.57 21.37
CA TRP A 270 14.59 1.84 19.92
C TRP A 270 14.39 3.32 19.58
N ASP A 271 15.09 3.75 18.54
CA ASP A 271 14.94 5.05 17.88
C ASP A 271 15.04 4.84 16.36
N PHE A 272 14.02 5.25 15.62
CA PHE A 272 13.99 5.12 14.17
C PHE A 272 13.16 6.25 13.53
N HIS A 273 13.34 6.42 12.23
CA HIS A 273 12.56 7.32 11.37
C HIS A 273 11.60 6.48 10.51
N LEU A 274 10.39 6.97 10.30
CA LEU A 274 9.34 6.31 9.55
C LEU A 274 8.78 7.26 8.51
N SER A 275 9.04 7.00 7.24
CA SER A 275 8.44 7.70 6.10
C SER A 275 7.50 6.78 5.32
N PHE A 276 6.81 7.37 4.36
CA PHE A 276 5.95 6.68 3.40
C PHE A 276 6.35 7.01 1.97
N ASP A 277 6.29 6.02 1.09
CA ASP A 277 6.53 6.14 -0.34
C ASP A 277 5.38 5.51 -1.15
N ALA A 278 4.99 6.14 -2.25
CA ALA A 278 3.90 5.69 -3.10
C ALA A 278 4.14 4.30 -3.72
N ARG A 279 5.40 3.95 -4.01
CA ARG A 279 5.74 2.66 -4.61
C ARG A 279 5.80 1.55 -3.57
N VAL A 280 6.36 1.81 -2.39
CA VAL A 280 6.74 0.75 -1.42
C VAL A 280 6.05 0.82 -0.06
N GLY A 281 5.26 1.86 0.21
CA GLY A 281 4.58 2.06 1.49
C GLY A 281 5.55 2.56 2.59
N PRO A 282 5.39 2.13 3.86
CA PRO A 282 6.25 2.53 4.97
C PRO A 282 7.72 2.14 4.77
N VAL A 283 8.61 3.10 5.03
CA VAL A 283 10.06 2.92 5.01
C VAL A 283 10.60 3.18 6.40
N VAL A 284 11.17 2.15 7.02
CA VAL A 284 11.88 2.25 8.30
C VAL A 284 13.31 2.68 8.04
N SER A 285 13.72 3.81 8.59
CA SER A 285 15.06 4.36 8.42
C SER A 285 15.77 4.61 9.75
N LEU A 286 17.11 4.58 9.72
CA LEU A 286 17.99 4.93 10.84
C LEU A 286 17.75 4.15 12.15
N ALA A 287 17.16 2.96 12.07
CA ALA A 287 16.80 2.15 13.23
C ALA A 287 18.03 1.80 14.08
N SER A 288 18.02 2.31 15.31
CA SER A 288 19.11 2.22 16.27
C SER A 288 18.57 1.77 17.62
N ILE A 289 19.36 0.97 18.35
CA ILE A 289 19.00 0.47 19.67
C ILE A 289 19.97 0.99 20.73
N TYR A 290 19.45 1.39 21.89
CA TYR A 290 20.24 1.87 23.01
C TYR A 290 20.87 0.70 23.77
N ASP A 291 22.20 0.67 23.77
CA ASP A 291 23.00 -0.28 24.52
C ASP A 291 23.27 0.31 25.91
N THR A 292 22.65 -0.28 26.93
CA THR A 292 22.76 0.22 28.32
C THR A 292 24.15 -0.02 28.91
N GLU A 293 24.92 -1.01 28.45
CA GLU A 293 26.27 -1.23 28.96
C GLU A 293 27.24 -0.19 28.40
N LYS A 294 27.08 0.17 27.12
CA LYS A 294 27.90 1.19 26.45
C LYS A 294 27.38 2.62 26.60
N GLN A 295 26.16 2.79 27.08
CA GLN A 295 25.48 4.08 27.23
C GLN A 295 25.32 4.85 25.90
N GLU A 296 25.14 4.14 24.79
CA GLU A 296 25.04 4.75 23.45
C GLU A 296 23.99 4.06 22.56
N PHE A 297 23.42 4.80 21.60
CA PHE A 297 22.60 4.22 20.55
C PHE A 297 23.49 3.62 19.47
N ARG A 298 23.25 2.35 19.12
CA ARG A 298 24.00 1.61 18.10
C ARG A 298 23.11 1.35 16.90
N ARG A 299 23.61 1.67 15.71
CA ARG A 299 22.86 1.47 14.46
C ARG A 299 22.68 -0.01 14.19
N VAL A 300 21.46 -0.38 13.74
CA VAL A 300 21.10 -1.73 13.29
C VAL A 300 20.81 -1.72 11.80
N MET A 301 19.94 -0.80 11.36
CA MET A 301 19.49 -0.73 9.97
C MET A 301 19.39 0.73 9.52
N TYR A 302 19.99 1.04 8.37
CA TYR A 302 19.88 2.36 7.75
C TYR A 302 18.53 2.55 7.06
N ARG A 303 18.06 1.54 6.31
CA ARG A 303 16.82 1.61 5.52
C ARG A 303 16.22 0.22 5.31
N GLY A 304 14.91 0.10 5.52
CA GLY A 304 14.15 -1.15 5.41
C GLY A 304 12.75 -0.92 4.85
N PHE A 305 12.36 -1.66 3.81
CA PHE A 305 11.03 -1.58 3.18
C PHE A 305 10.74 -2.82 2.32
N VAL A 306 9.47 -3.04 1.97
CA VAL A 306 9.07 -4.03 0.95
C VAL A 306 9.54 -3.53 -0.41
N SER A 307 10.45 -4.25 -1.06
CA SER A 307 11.01 -3.81 -2.33
C SER A 307 10.12 -4.12 -3.53
N GLU A 308 9.53 -5.32 -3.54
CA GLU A 308 8.72 -5.80 -4.65
C GLU A 308 7.91 -7.03 -4.23
N LEU A 309 6.77 -7.23 -4.88
CA LEU A 309 6.00 -8.46 -4.83
C LEU A 309 6.00 -9.11 -6.22
N PHE A 310 5.91 -10.43 -6.28
CA PHE A 310 5.75 -11.16 -7.53
C PHE A 310 4.69 -12.24 -7.34
N VAL A 311 3.58 -12.11 -8.08
CA VAL A 311 2.40 -12.98 -7.98
C VAL A 311 2.15 -13.72 -9.31
N PRO A 312 2.95 -14.75 -9.64
CA PRO A 312 2.78 -15.51 -10.86
C PRO A 312 1.63 -16.52 -10.75
N TYR A 313 0.67 -16.42 -11.66
CA TYR A 313 -0.32 -17.47 -11.88
C TYR A 313 0.27 -18.58 -12.78
N MET A 314 -0.20 -19.80 -12.57
CA MET A 314 0.34 -21.01 -13.21
C MET A 314 -0.56 -21.53 -14.35
N ASP A 315 -1.55 -20.74 -14.78
CA ASP A 315 -2.46 -21.13 -15.87
C ASP A 315 -1.91 -20.69 -17.23
N LEU A 316 -1.61 -21.68 -18.07
CA LEU A 316 -0.96 -21.49 -19.37
C LEU A 316 -1.92 -21.04 -20.49
N THR A 317 -3.21 -20.87 -20.19
CA THR A 317 -4.21 -20.48 -21.19
C THR A 317 -4.13 -19.01 -21.58
N GLU A 318 -4.71 -18.67 -22.74
CA GLU A 318 -4.59 -17.34 -23.36
C GLU A 318 -5.09 -16.18 -22.47
N GLU A 319 -6.05 -16.46 -21.58
CA GLU A 319 -6.64 -15.50 -20.63
C GLU A 319 -5.83 -15.32 -19.34
N TRP A 320 -4.82 -16.17 -19.10
CA TRP A 320 -4.13 -16.24 -17.81
C TRP A 320 -2.60 -16.18 -17.89
N TYR A 321 -1.98 -16.64 -18.98
CA TYR A 321 -0.51 -16.80 -19.05
C TYR A 321 0.32 -15.55 -18.72
N TYR A 322 -0.27 -14.36 -18.86
CA TYR A 322 0.36 -13.06 -18.63
C TYR A 322 0.15 -12.50 -17.22
N ARG A 323 -0.65 -13.17 -16.38
CA ARG A 323 -0.98 -12.72 -15.02
C ARG A 323 0.17 -13.08 -14.08
N THR A 324 1.18 -12.21 -14.04
CA THR A 324 2.37 -12.38 -13.21
C THR A 324 2.77 -11.06 -12.58
N PHE A 325 1.92 -10.57 -11.68
CA PHE A 325 1.94 -9.18 -11.22
C PHE A 325 3.21 -8.85 -10.45
N PHE A 326 3.72 -7.65 -10.67
CA PHE A 326 4.73 -7.00 -9.85
C PHE A 326 4.10 -5.84 -9.09
N ASP A 327 3.42 -6.13 -7.98
CA ASP A 327 2.49 -5.20 -7.35
C ASP A 327 3.10 -3.83 -7.05
N ALA A 328 4.32 -3.77 -6.51
CA ALA A 328 4.95 -2.50 -6.18
C ALA A 328 5.40 -1.75 -7.44
N GLY A 329 5.96 -2.45 -8.43
CA GLY A 329 6.47 -1.86 -9.67
C GLY A 329 5.40 -1.46 -10.69
N GLU A 330 4.29 -2.20 -10.75
CA GLU A 330 3.22 -2.02 -11.75
C GLU A 330 2.05 -1.18 -11.22
N TYR A 331 1.69 -1.31 -9.94
CA TYR A 331 0.50 -0.69 -9.35
C TYR A 331 0.83 0.30 -8.21
N GLY A 332 1.98 0.14 -7.57
CA GLY A 332 2.40 0.94 -6.42
C GLY A 332 1.82 0.40 -5.13
N TYR A 333 2.65 -0.26 -4.32
CA TYR A 333 2.22 -0.91 -3.09
C TYR A 333 1.74 0.08 -2.03
N GLY A 334 2.36 1.26 -1.98
CA GLY A 334 1.92 2.38 -1.16
C GLY A 334 0.68 3.07 -1.74
N LEU A 335 0.57 3.21 -3.07
CA LEU A 335 -0.64 3.72 -3.74
C LEU A 335 -1.87 2.86 -3.46
N CYS A 336 -1.65 1.55 -3.31
CA CYS A 336 -2.67 0.57 -2.94
C CYS A 336 -2.90 0.43 -1.42
N ALA A 337 -2.24 1.24 -0.59
CA ALA A 337 -2.51 1.24 0.85
C ALA A 337 -3.93 1.76 1.14
N VAL A 338 -4.66 1.05 1.99
CA VAL A 338 -6.05 1.38 2.34
C VAL A 338 -6.14 1.98 3.75
N PRO A 339 -7.11 2.88 4.01
CA PRO A 339 -7.38 3.34 5.37
C PRO A 339 -7.70 2.15 6.28
N LEU A 340 -7.00 2.04 7.40
CA LEU A 340 -7.17 0.95 8.35
C LEU A 340 -8.42 1.15 9.20
N GLU A 341 -9.22 0.09 9.34
CA GLU A 341 -10.45 0.09 10.12
C GLU A 341 -10.15 -0.05 11.63
N PRO A 342 -10.47 0.97 12.46
CA PRO A 342 -10.15 0.91 13.87
C PRO A 342 -10.82 -0.24 14.61
N LEU A 343 -10.09 -0.84 15.55
CA LEU A 343 -10.51 -2.02 16.35
C LEU A 343 -10.65 -3.32 15.55
N ARG A 344 -10.42 -3.29 14.23
CA ARG A 344 -10.43 -4.46 13.35
C ARG A 344 -9.04 -4.73 12.82
N ASP A 345 -8.45 -3.77 12.10
CA ASP A 345 -7.11 -3.90 11.54
C ASP A 345 -6.02 -3.58 12.57
N CYS A 346 -6.29 -2.64 13.47
CA CYS A 346 -5.39 -2.25 14.55
C CYS A 346 -6.11 -2.18 15.91
N PRO A 347 -5.40 -2.48 17.02
CA PRO A 347 -5.99 -2.50 18.35
C PRO A 347 -6.37 -1.10 18.85
N ALA A 348 -7.15 -1.06 19.93
CA ALA A 348 -7.67 0.18 20.52
C ALA A 348 -6.60 1.19 20.95
N ASN A 349 -5.38 0.72 21.22
CA ASN A 349 -4.25 1.55 21.63
C ASN A 349 -3.36 1.99 20.45
N ALA A 350 -3.81 1.82 19.21
CA ALA A 350 -3.07 2.24 18.04
C ALA A 350 -3.18 3.74 17.76
N VAL A 351 -2.07 4.32 17.31
CA VAL A 351 -2.01 5.66 16.72
C VAL A 351 -1.95 5.50 15.21
N TYR A 352 -2.82 6.20 14.48
CA TYR A 352 -2.89 6.14 13.02
C TYR A 352 -2.13 7.30 12.40
N MET A 353 -1.54 7.04 11.24
CA MET A 353 -0.83 8.02 10.44
C MET A 353 -1.34 7.95 8.99
N GLY A 354 -1.51 9.14 8.39
CA GLY A 354 -1.82 9.28 6.98
C GLY A 354 -0.56 9.48 6.14
N ALA A 355 -0.74 9.51 4.82
CA ALA A 355 0.29 9.82 3.85
C ALA A 355 -0.26 10.69 2.71
N TYR A 356 0.63 11.18 1.85
CA TYR A 356 0.27 11.86 0.61
C TYR A 356 0.97 11.22 -0.58
N VAL A 357 0.24 11.09 -1.68
CA VAL A 357 0.73 10.56 -2.96
C VAL A 357 0.31 11.48 -4.11
N ALA A 358 0.88 11.30 -5.29
CA ALA A 358 0.50 12.09 -6.46
C ALA A 358 -0.67 11.45 -7.23
N ALA A 359 -1.65 12.26 -7.61
CA ALA A 359 -2.61 11.94 -8.66
C ALA A 359 -1.94 11.91 -10.05
N GLN A 360 -2.64 11.44 -11.08
CA GLN A 360 -2.12 11.45 -12.46
C GLN A 360 -1.70 12.86 -12.94
N ASN A 361 -2.32 13.92 -12.42
CA ASN A 361 -1.98 15.31 -12.75
C ASN A 361 -0.89 15.91 -11.85
N GLY A 362 -0.27 15.12 -10.97
CA GLY A 362 0.79 15.52 -10.03
C GLY A 362 0.30 16.23 -8.77
N MET A 363 -1.01 16.44 -8.59
CA MET A 363 -1.55 17.03 -7.36
C MET A 363 -1.53 16.02 -6.20
N PRO A 364 -1.33 16.47 -4.95
CA PRO A 364 -1.36 15.57 -3.80
C PRO A 364 -2.77 15.03 -3.53
N ILE A 365 -2.84 13.73 -3.26
CA ILE A 365 -3.99 13.02 -2.71
C ILE A 365 -3.67 12.65 -1.26
N GLU A 366 -4.57 12.98 -0.34
CA GLU A 366 -4.47 12.56 1.05
C GLU A 366 -4.93 11.10 1.19
N MET A 367 -4.13 10.29 1.88
CA MET A 367 -4.48 8.93 2.26
C MET A 367 -4.55 8.85 3.79
N PRO A 368 -5.73 8.97 4.41
CA PRO A 368 -5.86 8.98 5.87
C PRO A 368 -5.68 7.57 6.44
N ASN A 369 -5.06 7.47 7.62
CA ASN A 369 -4.97 6.23 8.41
C ASN A 369 -4.40 5.01 7.68
N VAL A 370 -3.46 5.20 6.75
CA VAL A 370 -2.90 4.12 5.93
C VAL A 370 -1.89 3.24 6.67
N PHE A 371 -1.36 3.69 7.80
CA PHE A 371 -0.62 2.83 8.71
C PHE A 371 -0.88 3.20 10.17
N CYS A 372 -0.67 2.24 11.06
CA CYS A 372 -0.87 2.41 12.50
C CYS A 372 0.37 1.95 13.29
N ILE A 373 0.59 2.54 14.46
CA ILE A 373 1.66 2.20 15.40
C ILE A 373 1.02 1.84 16.74
N PHE A 374 1.37 0.68 17.30
CA PHE A 374 0.83 0.22 18.58
C PHE A 374 1.80 -0.66 19.36
N GLU A 375 1.65 -0.65 20.69
CA GLU A 375 2.32 -1.64 21.54
C GLU A 375 1.49 -2.93 21.58
N ARG A 376 2.15 -4.05 21.35
CA ARG A 376 1.57 -5.39 21.41
C ARG A 376 2.02 -6.09 22.69
N ASN A 377 1.05 -6.56 23.46
CA ASN A 377 1.25 -7.50 24.55
C ASN A 377 0.36 -8.73 24.29
N ALA A 378 0.96 -9.80 23.78
CA ALA A 378 0.26 -11.04 23.43
C ALA A 378 0.30 -12.10 24.54
N GLY A 379 0.81 -11.74 25.73
CA GLY A 379 1.06 -12.71 26.82
C GLY A 379 2.32 -13.54 26.61
N ASP A 380 3.16 -13.19 25.64
CA ASP A 380 4.45 -13.82 25.40
C ASP A 380 5.44 -13.51 26.54
N VAL A 381 6.37 -14.44 26.79
CA VAL A 381 7.38 -14.33 27.86
C VAL A 381 8.73 -14.01 27.24
N MET A 382 9.29 -12.84 27.58
CA MET A 382 10.60 -12.43 27.09
C MET A 382 11.69 -13.37 27.63
N TRP A 383 11.65 -13.64 28.94
CA TRP A 383 12.42 -14.72 29.57
C TRP A 383 11.83 -15.07 30.94
N ARG A 384 12.12 -16.28 31.41
CA ARG A 384 11.74 -16.73 32.76
C ARG A 384 12.68 -17.78 33.33
N HIS A 385 12.76 -17.84 34.66
CA HIS A 385 13.39 -18.93 35.37
C HIS A 385 12.71 -19.18 36.72
N THR A 386 12.72 -20.45 37.16
CA THR A 386 12.26 -20.85 38.50
C THR A 386 13.31 -21.79 39.09
N GLU A 387 14.00 -21.33 40.13
CA GLU A 387 14.98 -22.11 40.87
C GLU A 387 14.29 -22.80 42.07
N THR A 388 14.49 -24.11 42.19
CA THR A 388 13.83 -24.99 43.17
C THR A 388 14.83 -25.73 44.07
N MET A 389 16.13 -25.60 43.79
CA MET A 389 17.19 -26.38 44.42
C MET A 389 17.90 -25.65 45.57
N ILE A 390 17.44 -24.46 45.97
CA ILE A 390 18.01 -23.66 47.06
C ILE A 390 17.02 -23.62 48.25
N PRO A 391 16.94 -24.66 49.10
CA PRO A 391 16.09 -24.61 50.28
C PRO A 391 16.48 -23.48 51.24
N PRO A 392 15.52 -22.80 51.89
CA PRO A 392 14.07 -23.01 51.82
C PRO A 392 13.37 -22.23 50.69
N ASP A 393 14.12 -21.55 49.83
CA ASP A 393 13.61 -20.54 48.91
C ASP A 393 13.12 -21.14 47.58
N LEU A 394 11.94 -20.70 47.15
CA LEU A 394 11.44 -20.86 45.78
C LEU A 394 11.60 -19.52 45.06
N ILE A 395 12.55 -19.44 44.14
CA ILE A 395 12.89 -18.18 43.47
C ILE A 395 12.32 -18.24 42.06
N THR A 396 11.40 -17.33 41.71
CA THR A 396 10.81 -17.23 40.37
C THR A 396 10.94 -15.81 39.84
N GLU A 397 11.41 -15.70 38.60
CA GLU A 397 11.51 -14.44 37.86
C GLU A 397 10.95 -14.65 36.45
N VAL A 398 10.09 -13.72 36.02
CA VAL A 398 9.43 -13.73 34.71
C VAL A 398 9.36 -12.31 34.19
N ARG A 399 9.69 -12.11 32.91
CA ARG A 399 9.51 -10.82 32.24
C ARG A 399 8.62 -10.96 31.02
N PRO A 400 7.59 -10.10 30.86
CA PRO A 400 6.73 -10.13 29.69
C PRO A 400 7.47 -9.65 28.45
N ASP A 401 7.08 -10.18 27.29
CA ASP A 401 7.51 -9.69 25.99
C ASP A 401 6.52 -8.64 25.48
N MET A 402 7.01 -7.42 25.31
CA MET A 402 6.27 -6.33 24.71
C MET A 402 7.01 -5.90 23.45
N SER A 403 6.26 -5.63 22.39
CA SER A 403 6.80 -5.17 21.12
C SER A 403 6.07 -3.94 20.61
N LEU A 404 6.73 -3.15 19.77
CA LEU A 404 6.11 -2.07 18.99
C LEU A 404 5.87 -2.59 17.58
N VAL A 405 4.65 -2.43 17.07
CA VAL A 405 4.28 -2.82 15.70
C VAL A 405 3.96 -1.57 14.90
N VAL A 406 4.55 -1.46 13.71
CA VAL A 406 4.10 -0.56 12.63
C VAL A 406 3.39 -1.42 11.59
N ARG A 407 2.10 -1.18 11.37
CA ARG A 407 1.25 -1.96 10.47
C ARG A 407 0.74 -1.12 9.30
N MET A 408 0.80 -1.66 8.09
CA MET A 408 0.08 -1.18 6.91
C MET A 408 -0.70 -2.33 6.27
N VAL A 409 -1.86 -2.04 5.69
CA VAL A 409 -2.55 -2.97 4.77
C VAL A 409 -2.51 -2.37 3.36
N SER A 410 -2.04 -3.16 2.40
CA SER A 410 -2.11 -2.82 0.97
C SER A 410 -3.06 -3.79 0.28
N THR A 411 -4.03 -3.26 -0.45
CA THR A 411 -5.03 -4.03 -1.20
C THR A 411 -4.78 -3.84 -2.69
N VAL A 412 -4.20 -4.86 -3.33
CA VAL A 412 -3.86 -4.83 -4.75
C VAL A 412 -4.85 -5.73 -5.48
N GLY A 413 -5.89 -5.11 -6.04
CA GLY A 413 -7.01 -5.83 -6.64
C GLY A 413 -7.70 -6.74 -5.62
N ASN A 414 -7.56 -8.05 -5.81
CA ASN A 414 -8.24 -9.07 -5.03
C ASN A 414 -7.54 -9.47 -3.71
N TYR A 415 -6.25 -9.15 -3.54
CA TYR A 415 -5.49 -9.56 -2.36
C TYR A 415 -5.23 -8.41 -1.39
N ASP A 416 -5.26 -8.76 -0.10
CA ASP A 416 -4.93 -7.87 1.02
C ASP A 416 -3.67 -8.37 1.72
N TYR A 417 -2.66 -7.50 1.80
CA TYR A 417 -1.38 -7.78 2.44
C TYR A 417 -1.20 -6.95 3.72
N ILE A 418 -1.17 -7.63 4.86
CA ILE A 418 -0.98 -7.04 6.19
C ILE A 418 0.52 -7.06 6.53
N ASN A 419 1.18 -5.91 6.45
CA ASN A 419 2.61 -5.76 6.66
C ASN A 419 2.92 -5.23 8.05
N ASP A 420 3.61 -6.02 8.87
CA ASP A 420 4.03 -5.66 10.22
C ASP A 420 5.55 -5.55 10.31
N TRP A 421 6.04 -4.40 10.75
CA TRP A 421 7.39 -4.22 11.31
C TRP A 421 7.29 -4.23 12.84
N GLU A 422 7.80 -5.30 13.46
CA GLU A 422 7.73 -5.55 14.90
C GLU A 422 9.11 -5.35 15.55
N PHE A 423 9.26 -4.34 16.41
CA PHE A 423 10.47 -4.05 17.18
C PHE A 423 10.36 -4.63 18.59
N LYS A 424 11.35 -5.39 19.02
CA LYS A 424 11.36 -6.05 20.34
C LYS A 424 12.42 -5.47 21.26
N GLN A 425 12.15 -5.44 22.56
CA GLN A 425 13.10 -4.92 23.57
C GLN A 425 14.44 -5.67 23.59
N ILE A 426 14.44 -6.95 23.18
CA ILE A 426 15.62 -7.80 23.07
C ILE A 426 16.53 -7.50 21.87
N GLY A 427 16.17 -6.51 21.03
CA GLY A 427 16.96 -6.11 19.86
C GLY A 427 16.59 -6.78 18.54
N SER A 428 15.56 -7.64 18.52
CA SER A 428 15.04 -8.21 17.27
C SER A 428 14.13 -7.21 16.54
N ILE A 429 14.28 -7.15 15.22
CA ILE A 429 13.26 -6.62 14.30
C ILE A 429 12.65 -7.83 13.58
N LYS A 430 11.35 -8.01 13.70
CA LYS A 430 10.61 -9.09 13.05
C LYS A 430 9.68 -8.48 12.01
N VAL A 431 9.79 -8.97 10.77
CA VAL A 431 8.94 -8.54 9.67
C VAL A 431 8.00 -9.68 9.32
N THR A 432 6.70 -9.40 9.25
CA THR A 432 5.67 -10.40 8.94
C THR A 432 4.73 -9.85 7.89
N VAL A 433 4.34 -10.70 6.93
CA VAL A 433 3.25 -10.42 6.00
C VAL A 433 2.13 -11.43 6.24
N GLY A 434 0.95 -10.94 6.55
CA GLY A 434 -0.30 -11.71 6.51
C GLY A 434 -0.96 -11.57 5.14
N LEU A 435 -1.44 -12.67 4.58
CA LEU A 435 -2.17 -12.68 3.31
C LEU A 435 -3.64 -13.03 3.57
N THR A 436 -4.54 -12.20 3.06
CA THR A 436 -5.99 -12.44 3.05
C THR A 436 -6.58 -11.84 1.77
N GLY A 437 -7.91 -11.71 1.71
CA GLY A 437 -8.64 -11.17 0.58
C GLY A 437 -9.42 -12.25 -0.15
N LEU A 438 -9.53 -12.10 -1.47
CA LEU A 438 -10.37 -12.90 -2.34
C LEU A 438 -9.49 -13.66 -3.34
N LEU A 439 -9.80 -14.93 -3.58
CA LEU A 439 -9.11 -15.69 -4.62
C LEU A 439 -9.52 -15.14 -5.99
N GLU A 440 -8.53 -14.96 -6.86
CA GLU A 440 -8.78 -14.81 -8.28
C GLU A 440 -9.14 -16.18 -8.85
N VAL A 441 -10.41 -16.35 -9.25
CA VAL A 441 -10.90 -17.65 -9.74
C VAL A 441 -11.00 -17.65 -11.25
N ARG A 442 -10.88 -18.85 -11.82
CA ARG A 442 -11.17 -19.13 -13.22
C ARG A 442 -12.55 -19.76 -13.34
N GLY A 443 -13.39 -19.15 -14.16
CA GLY A 443 -14.66 -19.74 -14.58
C GLY A 443 -14.41 -21.04 -15.36
N SER A 444 -15.21 -22.07 -15.12
CA SER A 444 -15.07 -23.37 -15.79
C SER A 444 -16.39 -24.02 -16.13
N LYS A 445 -16.36 -25.03 -17.01
CA LYS A 445 -17.52 -25.88 -17.31
C LYS A 445 -17.80 -26.91 -16.20
N TYR A 446 -16.85 -27.13 -15.29
CA TYR A 446 -16.87 -28.21 -14.32
C TYR A 446 -17.79 -27.89 -13.14
N THR A 447 -18.69 -28.79 -12.80
CA THR A 447 -19.52 -28.72 -11.60
C THR A 447 -19.10 -29.71 -10.52
N HIS A 448 -18.39 -30.78 -10.92
CA HIS A 448 -17.93 -31.84 -10.02
C HIS A 448 -16.51 -32.27 -10.40
N LYS A 449 -15.75 -32.75 -9.42
CA LYS A 449 -14.33 -33.10 -9.60
C LYS A 449 -14.12 -34.27 -10.58
N ASP A 450 -15.05 -35.21 -10.63
CA ASP A 450 -15.02 -36.38 -11.52
C ASP A 450 -15.20 -36.03 -13.01
N GLN A 451 -15.60 -34.78 -13.32
CA GLN A 451 -15.67 -34.27 -14.68
C GLN A 451 -14.31 -33.79 -15.22
N ILE A 452 -13.29 -33.68 -14.35
CA ILE A 452 -11.95 -33.22 -14.73
C ILE A 452 -11.14 -34.44 -15.16
N ASP A 453 -10.97 -34.60 -16.48
CA ASP A 453 -10.20 -35.65 -17.14
C ASP A 453 -8.96 -35.11 -17.88
N GLU A 454 -8.70 -33.81 -17.78
CA GLU A 454 -7.59 -33.10 -18.37
C GLU A 454 -6.76 -32.35 -17.31
N GLU A 455 -5.61 -31.84 -17.72
CA GLU A 455 -4.82 -30.95 -16.88
C GLU A 455 -5.55 -29.62 -16.66
N VAL A 456 -5.77 -29.28 -15.39
CA VAL A 456 -6.36 -28.01 -14.98
C VAL A 456 -5.42 -27.30 -14.01
N TYR A 457 -5.24 -26.00 -14.21
CA TYR A 457 -4.28 -25.18 -13.46
C TYR A 457 -4.90 -24.58 -12.18
N GLY A 458 -5.65 -25.39 -11.46
CA GLY A 458 -6.32 -24.95 -10.24
C GLY A 458 -7.14 -26.04 -9.56
N THR A 459 -7.69 -25.70 -8.39
CA THR A 459 -8.55 -26.60 -7.61
C THR A 459 -10.02 -26.22 -7.83
N LEU A 460 -10.90 -27.19 -8.09
CA LEU A 460 -12.34 -26.95 -8.13
C LEU A 460 -12.86 -26.65 -6.73
N LEU A 461 -13.19 -25.39 -6.46
CA LEU A 461 -13.64 -24.89 -5.15
C LEU A 461 -15.16 -25.00 -5.01
N ALA A 462 -15.87 -24.76 -6.10
CA ALA A 462 -17.31 -24.81 -6.21
C ALA A 462 -17.70 -25.11 -7.65
N GLU A 463 -19.00 -25.26 -7.92
CA GLU A 463 -19.51 -25.36 -9.29
C GLU A 463 -18.99 -24.19 -10.14
N ASN A 464 -18.44 -24.52 -11.30
CA ASN A 464 -17.90 -23.61 -12.29
C ASN A 464 -16.70 -22.77 -11.82
N THR A 465 -16.09 -23.08 -10.67
CA THR A 465 -15.13 -22.21 -9.99
C THR A 465 -13.82 -22.93 -9.72
N LEU A 466 -12.77 -22.63 -10.49
CA LEU A 466 -11.42 -23.11 -10.25
C LEU A 466 -10.61 -22.03 -9.53
N GLY A 467 -10.10 -22.32 -8.33
CA GLY A 467 -9.07 -21.49 -7.69
C GLY A 467 -7.75 -21.71 -8.38
N ALA A 468 -7.29 -20.71 -9.14
CA ALA A 468 -6.09 -20.81 -9.96
C ALA A 468 -4.83 -20.94 -9.08
N TYR A 469 -3.93 -21.86 -9.44
CA TYR A 469 -2.65 -21.99 -8.75
C TYR A 469 -1.79 -20.76 -9.01
N HIS A 470 -1.16 -20.24 -7.96
CA HIS A 470 -0.28 -19.08 -8.01
C HIS A 470 0.63 -19.08 -6.78
N ASP A 471 1.71 -18.31 -6.86
CA ASP A 471 2.61 -18.05 -5.74
C ASP A 471 2.51 -16.60 -5.28
N HIS A 472 2.97 -16.32 -4.06
CA HIS A 472 3.19 -14.98 -3.53
C HIS A 472 4.65 -14.87 -3.07
N PHE A 473 5.47 -14.15 -3.84
CA PHE A 473 6.83 -13.82 -3.45
C PHE A 473 6.89 -12.37 -2.98
N ILE A 474 7.37 -12.13 -1.76
CA ILE A 474 7.59 -10.79 -1.24
C ILE A 474 9.08 -10.62 -0.96
N THR A 475 9.65 -9.52 -1.44
CA THR A 475 11.07 -9.21 -1.26
C THR A 475 11.22 -7.96 -0.40
N TYR A 476 12.24 -7.95 0.46
CA TYR A 476 12.57 -6.82 1.32
C TYR A 476 13.94 -6.27 0.96
N HIS A 477 14.03 -4.94 0.91
CA HIS A 477 15.31 -4.25 0.96
C HIS A 477 15.67 -4.01 2.42
N LEU A 478 16.82 -4.52 2.88
CA LEU A 478 17.33 -4.36 4.24
C LEU A 478 18.77 -3.88 4.21
N ASP A 479 18.97 -2.56 4.22
CA ASP A 479 20.30 -1.95 4.31
C ASP A 479 20.76 -1.93 5.78
N LEU A 480 21.38 -3.04 6.21
CA LEU A 480 21.89 -3.21 7.55
C LEU A 480 23.22 -2.47 7.75
N ASP A 481 23.26 -1.62 8.77
CA ASP A 481 24.45 -0.88 9.20
C ASP A 481 24.82 -1.34 10.62
N VAL A 482 25.21 -2.61 10.75
CA VAL A 482 25.44 -3.25 12.06
C VAL A 482 26.63 -2.60 12.76
N ASP A 483 26.34 -1.83 13.82
CA ASP A 483 27.34 -1.11 14.60
C ASP A 483 28.26 -0.25 13.71
N VAL A 484 27.76 0.21 12.55
CA VAL A 484 28.49 1.16 11.72
C VAL A 484 28.49 2.48 12.46
N ILE A 485 29.55 2.62 13.23
CA ILE A 485 29.97 3.80 13.95
C ILE A 485 30.24 4.88 12.90
N GLY A 486 29.25 5.70 12.57
CA GLY A 486 29.56 7.12 12.52
C GLY A 486 29.95 7.46 13.95
N ARG A 487 31.25 7.63 14.26
CA ARG A 487 31.77 7.88 15.64
C ARG A 487 30.74 8.67 16.44
N LEU A 488 30.11 7.96 17.38
CA LEU A 488 28.91 8.36 18.10
C LEU A 488 29.14 9.63 18.92
#